data_AF-A0A6A4L2Z1-F1
#
_entry.id   AF-A0A6A4L2Z1-F1
#
_cell.length_a   1.000
_cell.length_b   1.000
_cell.length_c   1.000
_cell.angle_alpha   90.00
_cell.angle_beta   90.00
_cell.angle_gamma   90.00
#
_symmetry.space_group_name_H-M   'P 1'
#
loop_
_entity.id
_entity.type
_entity.pdbx_description
1 polymer ?
#
loop_
_entity_poly.entity_id
_entity_poly.type
_entity_poly.pdbx_seq_one_letter_code
_entity_poly.pdbx_strand_id
1 'polypeptide(L)'
;MAYSSTTSSVEKYPYPWEVNVLDFVPGKLSDAKCYPEWKQLMVDFIESQGLLGFVDGSTKRVSQAASSNSDSWRRSDNLVRGWILTTLDKDTRLQVLRYTTARGVWTRLVDMFDRAKNRFQLDEETDKKKRRYLPLRIAAIEGDWDTTSKIIESEPDIVRAAITPYSETALSLAVKSSRRNHFVEKILKKMSPKDVGLANQWGRTALHRAASVGNVEAAKLLVNKNPNLPNVLDENGDAHAPLNYAASTGSRESVVYLWEVTKEEVKLKDDVAAKLLHDLTKLLALH
;
A
#
# COMPACT_ATOMS: atom_id res chain seq x y z
N MET A 1 59.77 19.24 52.23
CA MET A 1 58.50 18.48 52.20
C MET A 1 57.90 18.66 50.81
N ALA A 2 57.95 17.63 49.98
CA ALA A 2 57.41 17.67 48.62
C ALA A 2 55.94 17.26 48.63
N TYR A 3 55.08 18.07 48.03
CA TYR A 3 53.67 17.75 47.83
C TYR A 3 53.55 16.64 46.77
N SER A 4 52.98 15.50 47.18
CA SER A 4 52.57 14.42 46.28
C SER A 4 51.43 14.93 45.40
N SER A 5 51.67 14.98 44.09
CA SER A 5 50.64 15.26 43.09
C SER A 5 50.00 13.92 42.68
N THR A 6 48.80 13.66 43.17
CA THR A 6 47.96 12.53 42.72
C THR A 6 47.50 12.82 41.30
N THR A 7 47.97 12.02 40.34
CA THR A 7 47.52 12.03 38.95
C THR A 7 46.07 11.53 38.89
N SER A 8 45.13 12.45 38.73
CA SER A 8 43.73 12.12 38.40
C SER A 8 43.69 11.44 37.04
N SER A 9 43.23 10.18 37.00
CA SER A 9 42.98 9.47 35.75
C SER A 9 41.88 10.20 35.00
N VAL A 10 42.22 10.87 33.89
CA VAL A 10 41.25 11.57 33.03
C VAL A 10 40.22 10.55 32.54
N GLU A 11 38.99 10.64 33.04
CA GLU A 11 37.91 9.75 32.61
C GLU A 11 37.59 10.00 31.12
N LYS A 12 37.49 8.92 30.35
CA LYS A 12 37.35 8.97 28.89
C LYS A 12 36.01 9.54 28.40
N TYR A 13 34.97 9.50 29.23
CA TYR A 13 33.62 9.91 28.85
C TYR A 13 33.04 10.85 29.92
N PRO A 14 32.30 11.91 29.53
CA PRO A 14 31.69 12.84 30.47
C PRO A 14 30.57 12.18 31.29
N TYR A 15 30.41 12.58 32.55
CA TYR A 15 29.36 12.11 33.46
C TYR A 15 28.63 13.28 34.15
N PRO A 16 27.76 14.00 33.42
CA PRO A 16 27.06 15.16 33.93
C PRO A 16 25.85 14.74 34.79
N TRP A 17 26.11 14.36 36.04
CA TRP A 17 25.08 13.86 36.97
C TRP A 17 24.11 14.94 37.46
N GLU A 18 24.46 16.22 37.33
CA GLU A 18 23.64 17.36 37.75
C GLU A 18 22.58 17.77 36.73
N VAL A 19 22.62 17.22 35.51
CA VAL A 19 21.76 17.65 34.41
C VAL A 19 20.43 16.89 34.42
N ASN A 20 19.33 17.65 34.44
CA ASN A 20 17.98 17.10 34.32
C ASN A 20 17.48 17.18 32.87
N VAL A 21 17.30 16.03 32.24
CA VAL A 21 16.79 15.94 30.85
C VAL A 21 15.43 16.60 30.67
N LEU A 22 14.59 16.63 31.71
CA LEU A 22 13.23 17.19 31.62
C LEU A 22 13.23 18.72 31.44
N ASP A 23 14.33 19.39 31.78
CA ASP A 23 14.48 20.84 31.56
C ASP A 23 14.68 21.15 30.05
N PHE A 24 15.14 20.16 29.27
CA PHE A 24 15.41 20.28 27.82
C PHE A 24 14.37 19.55 26.96
N VAL A 25 13.81 18.45 27.48
CA VAL A 25 12.78 17.63 26.82
C VAL A 25 11.54 17.58 27.74
N PRO A 26 10.73 18.66 27.79
CA PRO A 26 9.64 18.79 28.76
C PRO A 26 8.45 17.86 28.47
N GLY A 27 8.28 17.43 27.22
CA GLY A 27 7.20 16.55 26.79
C GLY A 27 7.55 15.07 26.93
N LYS A 28 6.54 14.24 27.22
CA LYS A 28 6.68 12.78 27.14
C LYS A 28 6.42 12.30 25.72
N LEU A 29 7.29 11.43 25.20
CA LEU A 29 7.04 10.72 23.96
C LEU A 29 5.90 9.72 24.15
N SER A 30 4.76 9.99 23.50
CA SER A 30 3.55 9.16 23.58
C SER A 30 3.00 8.73 22.23
N ASP A 31 3.24 9.48 21.17
CA ASP A 31 2.68 9.21 19.84
C ASP A 31 3.58 9.69 18.69
N ALA A 32 3.17 9.38 17.46
CA ALA A 32 3.89 9.78 16.26
C ALA A 32 3.84 11.29 15.99
N LYS A 33 2.95 12.05 16.63
CA LYS A 33 2.81 13.50 16.43
C LYS A 33 3.88 14.26 17.20
N CYS A 34 4.12 13.89 18.45
CA CYS A 34 5.16 14.51 19.29
C CYS A 34 6.58 13.97 19.01
N TYR A 35 6.70 12.84 18.31
CA TYR A 35 7.99 12.21 18.02
C TYR A 35 9.02 13.11 17.31
N PRO A 36 8.69 13.90 16.28
CA PRO A 36 9.68 14.74 15.59
C PRO A 36 10.31 15.78 16.52
N GLU A 37 9.49 16.47 17.31
CA GLU A 37 9.94 17.46 18.28
C GLU A 37 10.75 16.80 19.40
N TRP A 38 10.24 15.70 19.97
CA TRP A 38 10.95 14.94 21.01
C TRP A 38 12.32 14.44 20.51
N LYS A 39 12.38 13.91 19.28
CA LYS A 39 13.61 13.38 18.68
C LYS A 39 14.65 14.47 18.53
N GLN A 40 14.24 15.65 18.04
CA GLN A 40 15.13 16.79 17.87
C GLN A 40 15.68 17.27 19.22
N LEU A 41 14.79 17.54 20.18
CA LEU A 41 15.19 18.00 21.52
C LEU A 41 16.11 17.00 22.23
N MET A 42 15.84 15.70 22.11
CA MET A 42 16.67 14.66 22.72
C MET A 42 18.04 14.54 22.03
N VAL A 43 18.12 14.68 20.70
CA VAL A 43 19.41 14.71 19.98
C VAL A 43 20.23 15.91 20.41
N ASP A 44 19.64 17.11 20.37
CA ASP A 44 20.32 18.36 20.73
C ASP A 44 20.83 18.32 22.18
N PHE A 45 20.01 17.79 23.09
CA PHE A 45 20.39 17.56 24.48
C PHE A 45 21.58 16.61 24.59
N ILE A 46 21.51 15.39 24.03
CA ILE A 46 22.58 14.39 24.14
C ILE A 46 23.87 14.90 23.47
N GLU A 47 23.76 15.62 22.36
CA GLU A 47 24.88 16.22 21.64
C GLU A 47 25.55 17.33 22.46
N SER A 48 24.78 18.18 23.14
CA SER A 48 25.32 19.21 24.04
C SER A 48 26.16 18.63 25.19
N GLN A 49 25.89 17.38 25.57
CA GLN A 49 26.64 16.64 26.59
C GLN A 49 27.83 15.84 26.03
N GLY A 50 28.06 15.88 24.71
CA GLY A 50 29.12 15.12 24.05
C GLY A 50 28.89 13.60 24.02
N LEU A 51 27.63 13.16 24.16
CA LEU A 51 27.26 11.74 24.32
C LEU A 51 26.50 11.17 23.12
N LEU A 52 26.38 11.91 22.00
CA LEU A 52 25.63 11.49 20.81
C LEU A 52 26.12 10.14 20.26
N GLY A 53 27.40 9.86 20.45
CA GLY A 53 28.01 8.61 20.01
C GLY A 53 27.43 7.33 20.65
N PHE A 54 26.75 7.45 21.79
CA PHE A 54 26.07 6.33 22.46
C PHE A 54 24.72 5.98 21.84
N VAL A 55 24.10 6.90 21.08
CA VAL A 55 22.83 6.64 20.37
C VAL A 55 23.04 6.35 18.89
N ASP A 56 23.96 7.04 18.21
CA ASP A 56 24.28 6.80 16.79
C ASP A 56 25.18 5.56 16.59
N GLY A 57 25.91 5.16 17.63
CA GLY A 57 26.80 4.00 17.63
C GLY A 57 28.23 4.24 17.16
N SER A 58 28.63 5.49 16.96
CA SER A 58 30.03 5.90 16.74
C SER A 58 30.90 5.62 17.97
N THR A 59 30.32 5.64 19.18
CA THR A 59 31.00 5.22 20.42
C THR A 59 30.85 3.72 20.64
N LYS A 60 31.84 2.95 20.20
CA LYS A 60 31.87 1.50 20.41
C LYS A 60 32.25 1.13 21.84
N ARG A 61 31.63 0.07 22.36
CA ARG A 61 32.02 -0.56 23.63
C ARG A 61 33.48 -1.01 23.54
N VAL A 62 34.30 -0.60 24.51
CA VAL A 62 35.71 -0.98 24.58
C VAL A 62 35.81 -2.48 24.90
N SER A 63 36.52 -3.23 24.07
CA SER A 63 36.78 -4.66 24.28
C SER A 63 37.80 -4.86 25.41
N GLN A 64 37.34 -5.15 26.62
CA GLN A 64 38.02 -5.84 27.73
C GLN A 64 39.50 -5.56 28.09
N ALA A 65 40.14 -4.49 27.58
CA ALA A 65 41.58 -4.25 27.78
C ALA A 65 41.93 -3.18 28.84
N ALA A 66 40.96 -2.59 29.54
CA ALA A 66 41.20 -1.77 30.73
C ALA A 66 39.91 -1.67 31.56
N SER A 67 39.92 -2.14 32.81
CA SER A 67 38.75 -2.17 33.69
C SER A 67 38.09 -0.79 33.87
N SER A 68 38.88 0.27 34.00
CA SER A 68 38.41 1.66 34.19
C SER A 68 37.65 2.24 32.98
N ASN A 69 38.06 1.89 31.75
CA ASN A 69 37.46 2.42 30.53
C ASN A 69 36.14 1.69 30.16
N SER A 70 36.00 0.44 30.57
CA SER A 70 34.74 -0.31 30.41
C SER A 70 33.66 0.19 31.38
N ASP A 71 34.05 0.55 32.61
CA ASP A 71 33.12 1.07 33.61
C ASP A 71 32.63 2.48 33.29
N SER A 72 33.51 3.38 32.85
CA SER A 72 33.14 4.73 32.41
C SER A 72 32.22 4.73 31.18
N TRP A 73 32.43 3.83 30.22
CA TRP A 73 31.51 3.63 29.10
C TRP A 73 30.13 3.19 29.58
N ARG A 74 30.07 2.16 30.45
CA ARG A 74 28.81 1.61 30.96
C ARG A 74 28.00 2.64 31.76
N ARG A 75 28.67 3.47 32.57
CA ARG A 75 28.02 4.56 33.30
C ARG A 75 27.36 5.56 32.35
N SER A 76 28.09 5.97 31.30
CA SER A 76 27.62 6.95 30.32
C SER A 76 26.47 6.39 29.47
N ASP A 77 26.57 5.13 29.01
CA ASP A 77 25.49 4.44 28.28
C ASP A 77 24.22 4.32 29.14
N ASN A 78 24.37 3.94 30.42
CA ASN A 78 23.24 3.87 31.35
C ASN A 78 22.62 5.24 31.63
N LEU A 79 23.42 6.31 31.68
CA LEU A 79 22.95 7.67 31.88
C LEU A 79 22.09 8.13 30.69
N VAL A 80 22.60 7.99 29.46
CA VAL A 80 21.86 8.33 28.24
C VAL A 80 20.59 7.49 28.11
N ARG A 81 20.68 6.19 28.42
CA ARG A 81 19.50 5.30 28.48
C ARG A 81 18.47 5.80 29.50
N GLY A 82 18.92 6.21 30.69
CA GLY A 82 18.07 6.76 31.75
C GLY A 82 17.34 8.03 31.32
N TRP A 83 18.04 8.95 30.66
CA TRP A 83 17.45 10.17 30.10
C TRP A 83 16.35 9.84 29.09
N ILE A 84 16.64 8.97 28.11
CA ILE A 84 15.66 8.53 27.13
C ILE A 84 14.42 7.95 27.84
N LEU A 85 14.60 6.96 28.72
CA LEU A 85 13.49 6.28 29.40
C LEU A 85 12.63 7.21 30.27
N THR A 86 13.23 8.26 30.85
CA THR A 86 12.52 9.22 31.72
C THR A 86 11.55 10.08 30.90
N THR A 87 11.92 10.41 29.66
CA THR A 87 11.10 11.20 28.73
C THR A 87 10.04 10.39 27.99
N LEU A 88 9.90 9.09 28.23
CA LEU A 88 8.86 8.27 27.60
C LEU A 88 7.58 8.24 28.44
N ASP A 89 6.42 8.12 27.79
CA ASP A 89 5.20 7.73 28.49
C ASP A 89 5.27 6.27 28.99
N LYS A 90 4.24 5.83 29.72
CA LYS A 90 4.23 4.49 30.31
C LYS A 90 4.28 3.39 29.24
N ASP A 91 3.49 3.50 28.19
CA ASP A 91 3.28 2.43 27.22
C ASP A 91 4.47 2.31 26.24
N THR A 92 4.99 3.44 25.80
CA THR A 92 6.21 3.56 24.99
C THR A 92 7.41 3.04 25.77
N ARG A 93 7.54 3.38 27.06
CA ARG A 93 8.61 2.86 27.93
C ARG A 93 8.58 1.33 27.99
N LEU A 94 7.42 0.72 28.24
CA LEU A 94 7.28 -0.73 28.34
C LEU A 94 7.75 -1.47 27.07
N GLN A 95 7.58 -0.87 25.89
CA GLN A 95 8.01 -1.48 24.63
C GLN A 95 9.53 -1.56 24.47
N VAL A 96 10.28 -0.67 25.12
CA VAL A 96 11.74 -0.52 24.95
C VAL A 96 12.56 -0.95 26.17
N LEU A 97 11.93 -1.27 27.30
CA LEU A 97 12.64 -1.69 28.53
C LEU A 97 13.58 -2.89 28.33
N ARG A 98 13.25 -3.80 27.40
CA ARG A 98 14.06 -5.00 27.09
C ARG A 98 15.46 -4.68 26.56
N TYR A 99 15.66 -3.47 26.03
CA TYR A 99 16.95 -3.06 25.47
C TYR A 99 17.85 -2.51 26.58
N THR A 100 19.04 -3.08 26.69
CA THR A 100 19.97 -2.82 27.79
C THR A 100 20.94 -1.67 27.53
N THR A 101 21.02 -1.18 26.29
CA THR A 101 21.90 -0.07 25.88
C THR A 101 21.11 1.14 25.42
N ALA A 102 21.70 2.34 25.51
CA ALA A 102 21.08 3.57 25.01
C ALA A 102 20.77 3.46 23.51
N ARG A 103 21.73 2.95 22.73
CA ARG A 103 21.55 2.65 21.29
C ARG A 103 20.40 1.69 21.04
N GLY A 104 20.28 0.62 21.82
CA GLY A 104 19.20 -0.37 21.63
C GLY A 104 17.83 0.25 21.82
N VAL A 105 17.67 1.07 22.88
CA VAL A 105 16.43 1.84 23.12
C VAL A 105 16.19 2.84 21.98
N TRP A 106 17.20 3.62 21.61
CA TRP A 106 17.11 4.64 20.56
C TRP A 106 16.69 4.06 19.21
N THR A 107 17.41 3.04 18.73
CA THR A 107 17.12 2.37 17.45
C THR A 107 15.70 1.81 17.44
N ARG A 108 15.24 1.23 18.55
CA ARG A 108 13.88 0.71 18.64
C ARG A 108 12.83 1.82 18.54
N LEU A 109 13.03 2.95 19.23
CA LEU A 109 12.11 4.08 19.15
C LEU A 109 12.06 4.66 17.73
N VAL A 110 13.22 4.85 17.09
CA VAL A 110 13.30 5.29 15.69
C VAL A 110 12.49 4.37 14.77
N ASP A 111 12.72 3.06 14.87
CA ASP A 111 11.99 2.06 14.08
C ASP A 111 10.47 2.01 14.41
N MET A 112 10.06 2.28 15.65
CA MET A 112 8.64 2.34 16.02
C MET A 112 7.93 3.53 15.37
N PHE A 113 8.51 4.72 15.50
CA PHE A 113 7.85 5.95 15.12
C PHE A 113 8.02 6.30 13.64
N ASP A 114 9.14 5.92 13.01
CA ASP A 114 9.29 6.03 11.55
C ASP A 114 8.32 5.09 10.83
N ARG A 115 8.11 3.86 11.34
CA ARG A 115 7.06 2.96 10.81
C ARG A 115 5.65 3.50 11.03
N ALA A 116 5.38 4.10 12.18
CA ALA A 116 4.08 4.72 12.44
C ALA A 116 3.82 5.88 11.45
N LYS A 117 4.80 6.76 11.26
CA LYS A 117 4.74 7.86 10.28
C LYS A 117 4.43 7.35 8.87
N ASN A 118 5.11 6.31 8.42
CA ASN A 118 4.88 5.72 7.10
C ASN A 118 3.46 5.13 6.96
N ARG A 119 2.94 4.47 8.01
CA ARG A 119 1.54 3.98 8.00
C ARG A 119 0.54 5.12 7.89
N PHE A 120 0.70 6.17 8.69
CA PHE A 120 -0.20 7.33 8.63
C PHE A 120 -0.19 8.00 7.25
N GLN A 121 0.98 8.15 6.62
CA GLN A 121 1.08 8.70 5.26
C GLN A 121 0.41 7.80 4.21
N LEU A 122 0.59 6.47 4.31
CA LEU A 122 -0.06 5.51 3.42
C LEU A 122 -1.59 5.54 3.57
N ASP A 123 -2.09 5.62 4.80
CA ASP A 123 -3.52 5.69 5.09
C ASP A 123 -4.13 7.00 4.55
N GLU A 124 -3.43 8.13 4.73
CA GLU A 124 -3.86 9.44 4.24
C GLU A 124 -3.93 9.51 2.70
N GLU A 125 -2.89 9.04 2.00
CA GLU A 125 -2.89 9.01 0.53
C GLU A 125 -3.94 8.03 -0.02
N THR A 126 -4.15 6.90 0.65
CA THR A 126 -5.21 5.94 0.29
C THR A 126 -6.59 6.56 0.45
N ASP A 127 -6.84 7.28 1.55
CA ASP A 127 -8.13 7.93 1.80
C ASP A 127 -8.38 9.13 0.89
N LYS A 128 -7.34 9.90 0.58
CA LYS A 128 -7.38 10.97 -0.43
C LYS A 128 -7.75 10.42 -1.80
N LYS A 129 -7.14 9.30 -2.22
CA LYS A 129 -7.47 8.62 -3.49
C LYS A 129 -8.91 8.11 -3.50
N LYS A 130 -9.39 7.51 -2.40
CA LYS A 130 -10.79 7.08 -2.26
C LYS A 130 -11.75 8.26 -2.41
N ARG A 131 -11.49 9.38 -1.73
CA ARG A 131 -12.33 10.59 -1.81
C ARG A 131 -12.36 11.19 -3.21
N ARG A 132 -11.20 11.26 -3.88
CA ARG A 132 -11.08 11.79 -5.24
C ARG A 132 -11.96 11.05 -6.24
N TYR A 133 -11.94 9.72 -6.22
CA TYR A 133 -12.67 8.91 -7.21
C TYR A 133 -14.08 8.50 -6.79
N LEU A 134 -14.49 8.81 -5.55
CA LEU A 134 -15.81 8.47 -5.03
C LEU A 134 -16.97 8.97 -5.91
N PRO A 135 -16.98 10.23 -6.41
CA PRO A 135 -18.08 10.71 -7.26
C PRO A 135 -18.19 9.92 -8.56
N LEU A 136 -17.07 9.69 -9.25
CA LEU A 136 -17.04 8.92 -10.49
C LEU A 136 -17.45 7.46 -10.26
N ARG A 137 -17.05 6.87 -9.12
CA ARG A 137 -17.43 5.50 -8.75
C ARG A 137 -18.93 5.37 -8.54
N ILE A 138 -19.54 6.30 -7.81
CA ILE A 138 -21.00 6.30 -7.58
C ILE A 138 -21.72 6.47 -8.91
N ALA A 139 -21.33 7.47 -9.71
CA ALA A 139 -21.94 7.72 -11.02
C ALA A 139 -21.85 6.50 -11.96
N ALA A 140 -20.71 5.79 -11.98
CA ALA A 140 -20.55 4.57 -12.77
C ALA A 140 -21.42 3.40 -12.27
N ILE A 141 -21.65 3.29 -10.97
CA ILE A 141 -22.52 2.26 -10.37
C ILE A 141 -24.00 2.57 -10.62
N GLU A 142 -24.37 3.85 -10.62
CA GLU A 142 -25.74 4.29 -10.87
C GLU A 142 -26.06 4.41 -12.36
N GLY A 143 -25.04 4.49 -13.22
CA GLY A 143 -25.20 4.77 -14.64
C GLY A 143 -25.49 6.26 -14.92
N ASP A 144 -25.14 7.15 -14.00
CA ASP A 144 -25.31 8.59 -14.13
C ASP A 144 -24.26 9.16 -15.10
N TRP A 145 -24.68 9.30 -16.36
CA TRP A 145 -23.86 9.91 -17.40
C TRP A 145 -23.69 11.42 -17.20
N ASP A 146 -24.65 12.12 -16.62
CA ASP A 146 -24.59 13.59 -16.52
C ASP A 146 -23.52 14.02 -15.53
N THR A 147 -23.42 13.34 -14.38
CA THR A 147 -22.30 13.54 -13.45
C THR A 147 -20.98 13.11 -14.06
N THR A 148 -20.95 11.95 -14.73
CA THR A 148 -19.72 11.44 -15.35
C THR A 148 -19.20 12.33 -16.47
N SER A 149 -20.07 12.88 -17.31
CA SER A 149 -19.70 13.76 -18.41
C SER A 149 -19.05 15.05 -17.92
N LYS A 150 -19.63 15.69 -16.89
CA LYS A 150 -19.03 16.87 -16.24
C LYS A 150 -17.63 16.58 -15.68
N ILE A 151 -17.45 15.41 -15.07
CA ILE A 151 -16.14 14.98 -14.55
C ILE A 151 -15.14 14.79 -15.72
N ILE A 152 -15.52 14.10 -16.78
CA ILE A 152 -14.68 13.87 -17.97
C ILE A 152 -14.34 15.18 -18.69
N GLU A 153 -15.27 16.13 -18.75
CA GLU A 153 -15.02 17.46 -19.33
C GLU A 153 -13.94 18.23 -18.56
N SER A 154 -13.91 18.09 -17.22
CA SER A 154 -12.88 18.69 -16.39
C SER A 154 -11.54 17.93 -16.41
N GLU A 155 -11.57 16.60 -16.50
CA GLU A 155 -10.39 15.73 -16.47
C GLU A 155 -10.55 14.60 -17.49
N PRO A 156 -10.18 14.80 -18.78
CA PRO A 156 -10.43 13.80 -19.83
C PRO A 156 -9.76 12.44 -19.59
N ASP A 157 -8.57 12.43 -18.98
CA ASP A 157 -7.82 11.21 -18.69
C ASP A 157 -8.47 10.33 -17.60
N ILE A 158 -9.47 10.85 -16.89
CA ILE A 158 -10.12 10.13 -15.78
C ILE A 158 -10.86 8.87 -16.23
N VAL A 159 -11.18 8.75 -17.53
CA VAL A 159 -11.75 7.51 -18.12
C VAL A 159 -10.80 6.31 -17.98
N ARG A 160 -9.50 6.55 -17.76
CA ARG A 160 -8.45 5.54 -17.57
C ARG A 160 -8.14 5.29 -16.09
N ALA A 161 -8.76 6.02 -15.17
CA ALA A 161 -8.42 5.97 -13.76
C ALA A 161 -8.83 4.64 -13.10
N ALA A 162 -7.94 4.13 -12.26
CA ALA A 162 -8.25 3.07 -11.29
C ALA A 162 -9.00 3.67 -10.10
N ILE A 163 -10.32 3.48 -10.08
CA ILE A 163 -11.25 4.11 -9.13
C ILE A 163 -11.63 3.20 -7.95
N THR A 164 -11.17 1.95 -7.94
CA THR A 164 -11.36 1.00 -6.83
C THR A 164 -10.03 0.45 -6.32
N PRO A 165 -9.99 -0.13 -5.10
CA PRO A 165 -8.81 -0.83 -4.58
C PRO A 165 -8.34 -2.00 -5.46
N TYR A 166 -9.19 -2.51 -6.33
CA TYR A 166 -8.88 -3.62 -7.23
C TYR A 166 -8.36 -3.16 -8.59
N SER A 167 -8.10 -1.86 -8.76
CA SER A 167 -7.70 -1.25 -10.04
C SER A 167 -8.79 -1.33 -11.13
N GLU A 168 -10.06 -1.26 -10.75
CA GLU A 168 -11.18 -1.20 -11.70
C GLU A 168 -11.43 0.23 -12.18
N THR A 169 -11.83 0.37 -13.45
CA THR A 169 -12.21 1.64 -14.09
C THR A 169 -13.73 1.85 -14.03
N ALA A 170 -14.20 3.07 -14.31
CA ALA A 170 -15.63 3.38 -14.43
C ALA A 170 -16.35 2.45 -15.43
N LEU A 171 -15.71 2.15 -16.57
CA LEU A 171 -16.21 1.22 -17.57
C LEU A 171 -16.43 -0.19 -16.97
N SER A 172 -15.43 -0.74 -16.26
CA SER A 172 -15.54 -2.08 -15.67
C SER A 172 -16.61 -2.21 -14.59
N LEU A 173 -16.96 -1.12 -13.88
CA LEU A 173 -18.08 -1.11 -12.94
C LEU A 173 -19.43 -1.05 -13.67
N ALA A 174 -19.53 -0.18 -14.68
CA ALA A 174 -20.77 0.03 -15.43
C ALA A 174 -21.27 -1.27 -16.07
N VAL A 175 -20.37 -2.05 -16.70
CA VAL A 175 -20.73 -3.28 -17.43
C VAL A 175 -21.32 -4.39 -16.55
N LYS A 176 -21.17 -4.31 -15.22
CA LYS A 176 -21.73 -5.30 -14.27
C LYS A 176 -23.28 -5.33 -14.22
N SER A 177 -23.96 -4.46 -14.96
CA SER A 177 -25.43 -4.44 -15.05
C SER A 177 -25.86 -3.97 -16.44
N SER A 178 -26.80 -4.70 -17.03
CA SER A 178 -27.39 -4.35 -18.33
C SER A 178 -28.14 -3.01 -18.32
N ARG A 179 -28.64 -2.57 -17.16
CA ARG A 179 -29.35 -1.29 -17.02
C ARG A 179 -28.48 -0.07 -17.34
N ARG A 180 -27.15 -0.24 -17.42
CA ARG A 180 -26.17 0.82 -17.64
C ARG A 180 -25.57 0.79 -19.04
N ASN A 181 -26.13 0.03 -19.97
CA ASN A 181 -25.55 -0.11 -21.31
C ASN A 181 -25.50 1.20 -22.10
N HIS A 182 -26.47 2.10 -21.91
CA HIS A 182 -26.41 3.46 -22.47
C HIS A 182 -25.24 4.28 -21.90
N PHE A 183 -24.94 4.14 -20.61
CA PHE A 183 -23.74 4.73 -19.99
C PHE A 183 -22.47 4.12 -20.60
N VAL A 184 -22.42 2.79 -20.76
CA VAL A 184 -21.30 2.07 -21.38
C VAL A 184 -21.05 2.57 -22.80
N GLU A 185 -22.09 2.71 -23.62
CA GLU A 185 -21.97 3.23 -24.98
C GLU A 185 -21.35 4.64 -24.99
N LYS A 186 -21.83 5.53 -24.11
CA LYS A 186 -21.34 6.90 -24.02
C LYS A 186 -19.90 7.00 -23.53
N ILE A 187 -19.51 6.24 -22.51
CA ILE A 187 -18.12 6.26 -22.02
C ILE A 187 -17.15 5.67 -23.05
N LEU A 188 -17.57 4.64 -23.80
CA LEU A 188 -16.76 4.07 -24.89
C LEU A 188 -16.50 5.07 -26.03
N LYS A 189 -17.38 6.04 -26.27
CA LYS A 189 -17.14 7.13 -27.22
C LYS A 189 -15.99 8.06 -26.77
N LYS A 190 -15.69 8.09 -25.47
CA LYS A 190 -14.59 8.89 -24.88
C LYS A 190 -13.27 8.11 -24.71
N MET A 191 -13.27 6.81 -25.00
CA MET A 191 -12.10 5.93 -24.81
C MET A 191 -11.50 5.51 -26.15
N SER A 192 -10.18 5.29 -26.20
CA SER A 192 -9.53 4.59 -27.31
C SER A 192 -9.66 3.07 -27.16
N PRO A 193 -9.47 2.27 -28.22
CA PRO A 193 -9.46 0.80 -28.11
C PRO A 193 -8.48 0.28 -27.05
N LYS A 194 -7.33 0.94 -26.89
CA LYS A 194 -6.32 0.59 -25.87
C LYS A 194 -6.84 0.84 -24.45
N ASP A 195 -7.56 1.93 -24.23
CA ASP A 195 -8.12 2.27 -22.90
C ASP A 195 -9.20 1.27 -22.47
N VAL A 196 -9.99 0.75 -23.43
CA VAL A 196 -10.99 -0.31 -23.17
C VAL A 196 -10.32 -1.61 -22.69
N GLY A 197 -9.07 -1.84 -23.12
CA GLY A 197 -8.26 -2.98 -22.72
C GLY A 197 -7.60 -2.86 -21.33
N LEU A 198 -7.82 -1.77 -20.59
CA LEU A 198 -7.30 -1.63 -19.23
C LEU A 198 -7.81 -2.77 -18.34
N ALA A 199 -6.87 -3.44 -17.69
CA ALA A 199 -7.11 -4.56 -16.80
C ALA A 199 -6.97 -4.14 -15.34
N ASN A 200 -7.68 -4.86 -14.48
CA ASN A 200 -7.57 -4.71 -13.04
C ASN A 200 -6.33 -5.48 -12.50
N GLN A 201 -6.14 -5.52 -11.19
CA GLN A 201 -4.96 -6.16 -10.57
C GLN A 201 -4.81 -7.68 -10.82
N TRP A 202 -5.82 -8.32 -11.42
CA TRP A 202 -5.80 -9.75 -11.79
C TRP A 202 -5.75 -9.96 -13.31
N GLY A 203 -5.41 -8.93 -14.09
CA GLY A 203 -5.45 -9.01 -15.56
C GLY A 203 -6.86 -9.00 -16.16
N ARG A 204 -7.93 -8.85 -15.35
CA ARG A 204 -9.31 -8.89 -15.86
C ARG A 204 -9.74 -7.54 -16.45
N THR A 205 -10.13 -7.56 -17.71
CA THR A 205 -10.69 -6.41 -18.44
C THR A 205 -12.19 -6.23 -18.19
N ALA A 206 -12.78 -5.15 -18.71
CA ALA A 206 -14.23 -4.94 -18.68
C ALA A 206 -15.02 -6.09 -19.34
N LEU A 207 -14.46 -6.77 -20.35
CA LEU A 207 -15.13 -7.88 -21.02
C LEU A 207 -15.22 -9.13 -20.14
N HIS A 208 -14.19 -9.42 -19.33
CA HIS A 208 -14.27 -10.47 -18.31
C HIS A 208 -15.42 -10.20 -17.34
N ARG A 209 -15.58 -8.94 -16.91
CA ARG A 209 -16.69 -8.54 -16.02
C ARG A 209 -18.05 -8.66 -16.70
N ALA A 210 -18.19 -8.18 -17.94
CA ALA A 210 -19.43 -8.32 -18.71
C ALA A 210 -19.83 -9.79 -18.91
N ALA A 211 -18.86 -10.64 -19.24
CA ALA A 211 -19.06 -12.09 -19.38
C ALA A 211 -19.48 -12.74 -18.06
N SER A 212 -18.83 -12.38 -16.94
CA SER A 212 -19.13 -12.93 -15.61
C SER A 212 -20.51 -12.56 -15.04
N VAL A 213 -21.20 -11.61 -15.67
CA VAL A 213 -22.59 -11.25 -15.30
C VAL A 213 -23.58 -11.53 -16.43
N GLY A 214 -23.14 -12.13 -17.54
CA GLY A 214 -23.98 -12.39 -18.72
C GLY A 214 -24.47 -11.14 -19.46
N ASN A 215 -23.81 -9.98 -19.34
CA ASN A 215 -24.23 -8.75 -20.02
C ASN A 215 -23.76 -8.73 -21.48
N VAL A 216 -24.51 -9.42 -22.35
CA VAL A 216 -24.17 -9.61 -23.77
C VAL A 216 -24.11 -8.29 -24.53
N GLU A 217 -25.04 -7.37 -24.27
CA GLU A 217 -25.06 -6.08 -24.96
C GLU A 217 -23.81 -5.24 -24.64
N ALA A 218 -23.39 -5.18 -23.37
CA ALA A 218 -22.10 -4.57 -23.04
C ALA A 218 -20.93 -5.31 -23.69
N ALA A 219 -20.95 -6.64 -23.74
CA ALA A 219 -19.91 -7.42 -24.42
C ALA A 219 -19.83 -7.06 -25.92
N LYS A 220 -20.97 -6.92 -26.61
CA LYS A 220 -21.06 -6.46 -28.00
C LYS A 220 -20.44 -5.07 -28.17
N LEU A 221 -20.83 -4.10 -27.33
CA LEU A 221 -20.27 -2.74 -27.34
C LEU A 221 -18.75 -2.72 -27.13
N LEU A 222 -18.24 -3.52 -26.18
CA LEU A 222 -16.82 -3.61 -25.86
C LEU A 222 -16.01 -4.20 -27.02
N VAL A 223 -16.46 -5.31 -27.60
CA VAL A 223 -15.77 -5.99 -28.71
C VAL A 223 -15.79 -5.14 -29.98
N ASN A 224 -16.90 -4.45 -30.26
CA ASN A 224 -16.97 -3.51 -31.37
C ASN A 224 -15.94 -2.38 -31.23
N LYS A 225 -15.64 -1.94 -30.00
CA LYS A 225 -14.65 -0.90 -29.74
C LYS A 225 -13.21 -1.44 -29.75
N ASN A 226 -13.00 -2.67 -29.30
CA ASN A 226 -11.70 -3.35 -29.32
C ASN A 226 -11.86 -4.85 -29.68
N PRO A 227 -11.66 -5.22 -30.96
CA PRO A 227 -11.83 -6.61 -31.43
C PRO A 227 -10.84 -7.62 -30.83
N ASN A 228 -9.73 -7.16 -30.24
CA ASN A 228 -8.77 -8.05 -29.59
C ASN A 228 -9.16 -8.43 -28.16
N LEU A 229 -10.12 -7.72 -27.57
CA LEU A 229 -10.51 -7.88 -26.17
C LEU A 229 -11.00 -9.29 -25.77
N PRO A 230 -11.71 -10.06 -26.63
CA PRO A 230 -12.11 -11.45 -26.34
C PRO A 230 -10.93 -12.40 -26.11
N ASN A 231 -9.74 -12.05 -26.59
CA ASN A 231 -8.56 -12.92 -26.57
C ASN A 231 -7.61 -12.58 -25.41
N VAL A 232 -7.93 -11.58 -24.60
CA VAL A 232 -7.12 -11.21 -23.43
C VAL A 232 -7.34 -12.25 -22.35
N LEU A 233 -6.26 -12.85 -21.86
CA LEU A 233 -6.29 -13.75 -20.72
C LEU A 233 -6.07 -12.96 -19.44
N ASP A 234 -6.73 -13.39 -18.37
CA ASP A 234 -6.41 -12.89 -17.04
C ASP A 234 -5.08 -13.47 -16.51
N GLU A 235 -4.59 -12.89 -15.42
CA GLU A 235 -3.32 -13.29 -14.80
C GLU A 235 -3.53 -14.27 -13.63
N ASN A 236 -4.68 -14.95 -13.59
CA ASN A 236 -4.91 -16.01 -12.62
C ASN A 236 -4.21 -17.31 -13.07
N GLY A 237 -4.12 -18.30 -12.17
CA GLY A 237 -3.35 -19.53 -12.39
C GLY A 237 -3.61 -20.21 -13.74
N ASP A 238 -4.87 -20.35 -14.14
CA ASP A 238 -5.23 -21.03 -15.41
C ASP A 238 -5.46 -20.07 -16.60
N ALA A 239 -5.14 -18.78 -16.45
CA ALA A 239 -5.19 -17.75 -17.51
C ALA A 239 -6.51 -17.76 -18.31
N HIS A 240 -7.62 -17.40 -17.67
CA HIS A 240 -8.95 -17.49 -18.25
C HIS A 240 -9.24 -16.33 -19.21
N ALA A 241 -9.87 -16.62 -20.35
CA ALA A 241 -10.45 -15.62 -21.25
C ALA A 241 -11.88 -15.24 -20.82
N PRO A 242 -12.47 -14.14 -21.34
CA PRO A 242 -13.85 -13.77 -21.06
C PRO A 242 -14.86 -14.90 -21.38
N LEU A 243 -14.60 -15.72 -22.39
CA LEU A 243 -15.43 -16.87 -22.74
C LEU A 243 -15.59 -17.87 -21.58
N ASN A 244 -14.51 -18.14 -20.84
CA ASN A 244 -14.54 -19.06 -19.68
C ASN A 244 -15.45 -18.52 -18.57
N TYR A 245 -15.45 -17.20 -18.36
CA TYR A 245 -16.38 -16.56 -17.43
C TYR A 245 -17.82 -16.68 -17.90
N ALA A 246 -18.11 -16.45 -19.19
CA ALA A 246 -19.46 -16.64 -19.71
C ALA A 246 -19.94 -18.10 -19.55
N ALA A 247 -19.07 -19.09 -19.79
CA ALA A 247 -19.38 -20.51 -19.60
C ALA A 247 -19.77 -20.81 -18.14
N SER A 248 -19.03 -20.28 -17.16
CA SER A 248 -19.35 -20.48 -15.74
C SER A 248 -20.63 -19.78 -15.28
N THR A 249 -21.07 -18.72 -15.95
CA THR A 249 -22.35 -18.06 -15.62
C THR A 249 -23.59 -18.80 -16.11
N GLY A 250 -23.46 -19.70 -17.09
CA GLY A 250 -24.61 -20.33 -17.76
C GLY A 250 -25.39 -19.41 -18.73
N SER A 251 -24.88 -18.21 -19.03
CA SER A 251 -25.48 -17.32 -20.03
C SER A 251 -25.23 -17.84 -21.45
N ARG A 252 -26.18 -18.62 -21.97
CA ARG A 252 -26.10 -19.22 -23.32
C ARG A 252 -25.79 -18.17 -24.40
N GLU A 253 -26.46 -17.02 -24.38
CA GLU A 253 -26.22 -15.96 -25.37
C GLU A 253 -24.81 -15.38 -25.25
N SER A 254 -24.29 -15.18 -24.04
CA SER A 254 -22.91 -14.70 -23.84
C SER A 254 -21.88 -15.71 -24.31
N VAL A 255 -22.12 -17.00 -24.07
CA VAL A 255 -21.24 -18.09 -24.53
C VAL A 255 -21.20 -18.15 -26.05
N VAL A 256 -22.36 -18.16 -26.72
CA VAL A 256 -22.45 -18.19 -28.19
C VAL A 256 -21.75 -16.98 -28.79
N TYR A 257 -22.08 -15.77 -28.32
CA TYR A 257 -21.46 -14.55 -28.85
C TYR A 257 -19.93 -14.54 -28.65
N LEU A 258 -19.45 -14.83 -27.43
CA LEU A 258 -18.01 -14.83 -27.16
C LEU A 258 -17.28 -15.95 -27.90
N TRP A 259 -17.92 -17.10 -28.14
CA TRP A 259 -17.35 -18.17 -28.96
C TRP A 259 -17.11 -17.71 -30.40
N GLU A 260 -18.04 -16.96 -30.99
CA GLU A 260 -17.91 -16.46 -32.37
C GLU A 260 -16.77 -15.45 -32.53
N VAL A 261 -16.52 -14.62 -31.51
CA VAL A 261 -15.53 -13.52 -31.58
C VAL A 261 -14.17 -13.86 -30.97
N THR A 262 -14.03 -15.01 -30.32
CA THR A 262 -12.77 -15.47 -29.71
C THR A 262 -11.98 -16.32 -30.71
N LYS A 263 -10.65 -16.18 -30.74
CA LYS A 263 -9.76 -16.98 -31.60
C LYS A 263 -9.74 -18.44 -31.16
N GLU A 264 -9.64 -19.36 -32.12
CA GLU A 264 -9.67 -20.80 -31.88
C GLU A 264 -8.57 -21.27 -30.90
N GLU A 265 -7.38 -20.70 -31.01
CA GLU A 265 -6.23 -20.97 -30.13
C GLU A 265 -6.52 -20.67 -28.65
N VAL A 266 -7.40 -19.70 -28.38
CA VAL A 266 -7.78 -19.31 -27.01
C VAL A 266 -8.87 -20.23 -26.48
N LYS A 267 -9.78 -20.71 -27.33
CA LYS A 267 -10.87 -21.62 -26.95
C LYS A 267 -10.36 -22.97 -26.44
N LEU A 268 -9.31 -23.49 -27.07
CA LEU A 268 -8.78 -24.84 -26.85
C LEU A 268 -7.87 -24.97 -25.61
N LYS A 269 -7.62 -23.87 -24.88
CA LYS A 269 -6.75 -23.89 -23.69
C LYS A 269 -7.43 -24.39 -22.41
N ASP A 270 -8.76 -24.48 -22.38
CA ASP A 270 -9.51 -24.88 -21.18
C ASP A 270 -10.47 -26.04 -21.51
N ASP A 271 -10.09 -27.24 -21.07
CA ASP A 271 -10.85 -28.49 -21.29
C ASP A 271 -12.28 -28.41 -20.74
N VAL A 272 -12.52 -27.60 -19.70
CA VAL A 272 -13.85 -27.44 -19.10
C VAL A 272 -14.75 -26.61 -19.99
N ALA A 273 -14.24 -25.50 -20.55
CA ALA A 273 -14.97 -24.69 -21.52
C ALA A 273 -15.24 -25.49 -22.79
N ALA A 274 -14.25 -26.22 -23.31
CA ALA A 274 -14.40 -27.08 -24.48
C ALA A 274 -15.49 -28.16 -24.27
N LYS A 275 -15.55 -28.78 -23.09
CA LYS A 275 -16.55 -29.80 -22.76
C LYS A 275 -17.95 -29.20 -22.57
N LEU A 276 -18.09 -28.09 -21.84
CA LEU A 276 -19.37 -27.37 -21.68
C LEU A 276 -19.90 -26.86 -23.03
N LEU A 277 -19.02 -26.37 -23.91
CA LEU A 277 -19.36 -25.92 -25.25
C LEU A 277 -19.71 -27.08 -26.19
N HIS A 278 -19.04 -28.23 -26.06
CA HIS A 278 -19.42 -29.46 -26.77
C HIS A 278 -20.83 -29.94 -26.40
N ASP A 279 -21.17 -29.90 -25.11
CA ASP A 279 -22.49 -30.30 -24.62
C ASP A 279 -23.57 -29.28 -25.00
N LEU A 280 -23.27 -27.97 -24.94
CA LEU A 280 -24.17 -26.90 -25.38
C LEU A 280 -24.42 -26.94 -26.90
N THR A 281 -23.40 -27.16 -27.72
CA THR A 281 -23.56 -27.26 -29.19
C THR A 281 -24.31 -28.52 -29.63
N LYS A 282 -24.15 -29.65 -28.92
CA LYS A 282 -24.98 -30.85 -29.13
C LYS A 282 -26.45 -30.61 -28.79
N LEU A 283 -26.75 -29.88 -27.73
CA LEU A 283 -28.13 -29.51 -27.37
C LEU A 283 -28.78 -28.56 -28.39
N LEU A 284 -27.98 -27.78 -29.12
CA LEU A 284 -28.44 -26.86 -30.17
C LEU A 284 -28.74 -27.55 -31.51
N ALA A 285 -28.07 -28.66 -31.81
CA ALA A 285 -28.28 -29.42 -33.04
C ALA A 285 -29.54 -30.33 -33.02
N LEU A 286 -30.26 -30.36 -31.89
CA LEU A 286 -31.43 -31.22 -31.65
C LEU A 286 -32.78 -30.48 -31.72
N HIS A 287 -32.80 -29.19 -32.09
CA HIS A 287 -34.00 -28.37 -32.29
C HIS A 287 -33.89 -27.58 -33.60
#